data_AF-A0A382B8B5-F1
#
_entry.id   AF-A0A382B8B5-F1
#
_cell.length_a   1.000
_cell.length_b   1.000
_cell.length_c   1.000
_cell.angle_alpha   90.00
_cell.angle_beta   90.00
_cell.angle_gamma   90.00
#
_symmetry.space_group_name_H-M   'P 1'
#
loop_
_entity.id
_entity.type
_entity.pdbx_description
1 polymer ?
#
loop_
_entity_poly.entity_id
_entity_poly.type
_entity_poly.pdbx_seq_one_letter_code
_entity_poly.pdbx_strand_id
1 'polypeptide(L)'
;MDLRIIFLATYEMILSVVFGLLTIFLVNKMFNWTLLKSDSENSLAKGNISMGIFAGTLVVCNLMLVQPSILPSINTLQTMLTGRESMDLSLILISFGFFLFFYLVTTVLSIGVLFAATWLYLKATVNIDEIKEIKKNNMAVSIMLSLVILGMTLFIQPSVSRFIASFVRYDLSLVKNSDELRQGEVAPPMEKINPE
;
A
#
# COMPACT_ATOMS: atom_id res chain seq x y z
N MET A 1 -17.59 9.75 23.47
CA MET A 1 -16.81 9.12 22.38
C MET A 1 -17.78 8.61 21.35
N ASP A 2 -17.50 8.83 20.07
CA ASP A 2 -18.33 8.27 19.00
C ASP A 2 -18.01 6.77 18.85
N LEU A 3 -18.93 5.92 19.33
CA LEU A 3 -18.82 4.46 19.27
C LEU A 3 -18.59 3.95 17.84
N ARG A 4 -19.06 4.70 16.82
CA ARG A 4 -18.89 4.33 15.42
C ARG A 4 -17.42 4.40 15.01
N ILE A 5 -16.71 5.46 15.40
CA ILE A 5 -15.28 5.64 15.07
C ILE A 5 -14.44 4.54 15.70
N ILE A 6 -14.71 4.21 16.97
CA ILE A 6 -14.01 3.12 17.68
C ILE A 6 -14.25 1.78 16.97
N PHE A 7 -15.49 1.51 16.54
CA PHE A 7 -15.82 0.28 15.82
C PHE A 7 -15.10 0.18 14.47
N LEU A 8 -15.10 1.25 13.66
CA LEU A 8 -14.38 1.27 12.38
C LEU A 8 -12.87 1.06 12.57
N ALA A 9 -12.26 1.74 13.53
CA ALA A 9 -10.83 1.57 13.82
C ALA A 9 -10.49 0.15 14.30
N THR A 10 -11.37 -0.46 15.09
CA THR A 10 -11.20 -1.85 15.56
C THR A 10 -11.27 -2.83 14.38
N TYR A 11 -12.27 -2.64 13.50
CA TYR A 11 -12.40 -3.43 12.27
C TYR A 11 -11.17 -3.29 11.36
N GLU A 12 -10.67 -2.08 11.17
CA GLU A 12 -9.45 -1.79 10.40
C GLU A 12 -8.22 -2.49 11.00
N MET A 13 -8.05 -2.40 12.32
CA MET A 13 -6.92 -2.99 13.01
C MET A 13 -6.91 -4.52 12.88
N ILE A 14 -8.07 -5.16 13.02
CA ILE A 14 -8.21 -6.61 12.87
C ILE A 14 -7.84 -7.04 11.44
N LEU A 15 -8.36 -6.33 10.41
CA LEU A 15 -8.00 -6.62 9.03
C LEU A 15 -6.50 -6.44 8.79
N SER A 16 -5.92 -5.36 9.29
CA SER A 16 -4.49 -5.06 9.12
C SER A 16 -3.60 -6.15 9.69
N VAL A 17 -3.89 -6.63 10.90
CA VAL A 17 -3.09 -7.69 11.55
C VAL A 17 -3.24 -9.02 10.82
N VAL A 18 -4.47 -9.44 10.54
CA VAL A 18 -4.75 -10.75 9.92
C VAL A 18 -4.19 -10.80 8.49
N PHE A 19 -4.49 -9.80 7.68
CA PHE A 19 -4.06 -9.78 6.28
C PHE A 19 -2.62 -9.33 6.10
N GLY A 20 -2.06 -8.56 7.04
CA GLY A 20 -0.63 -8.31 7.08
C GLY A 20 0.17 -9.60 7.25
N LEU A 21 -0.20 -10.44 8.24
CA LEU A 21 0.44 -11.74 8.45
C LEU A 21 0.22 -12.69 7.25
N LEU A 22 -0.99 -12.71 6.69
CA LEU A 22 -1.29 -13.50 5.50
C LEU A 22 -0.43 -13.05 4.31
N THR A 23 -0.26 -11.73 4.11
CA THR A 23 0.57 -11.16 3.06
C THR A 23 2.01 -11.64 3.18
N ILE A 24 2.60 -11.60 4.38
CA ILE A 24 3.97 -12.08 4.62
C ILE A 24 4.15 -13.52 4.12
N PHE A 25 3.24 -14.42 4.53
CA PHE A 25 3.29 -15.83 4.12
C PHE A 25 3.15 -15.99 2.59
N LEU A 26 2.17 -15.30 2.00
CA LEU A 26 1.89 -15.40 0.56
C LEU A 26 3.08 -14.90 -0.27
N VAL A 27 3.66 -13.78 0.14
CA VAL A 27 4.75 -13.08 -0.54
C VAL A 27 6.04 -13.88 -0.48
N ASN A 28 6.40 -14.41 0.70
CA ASN A 28 7.57 -15.28 0.85
C ASN A 28 7.49 -16.48 -0.09
N LYS A 29 6.32 -17.13 -0.15
CA LYS A 29 6.10 -18.27 -1.05
C LYS A 29 6.24 -17.88 -2.52
N MET A 30 5.64 -16.76 -2.93
CA MET A 30 5.68 -16.27 -4.31
C MET A 30 7.10 -15.89 -4.76
N PHE A 31 7.87 -15.19 -3.92
CA PHE A 31 9.23 -14.79 -4.25
C PHE A 31 10.22 -15.95 -4.25
N ASN A 32 10.08 -16.92 -3.34
CA ASN A 32 10.88 -18.14 -3.35
C ASN A 32 10.72 -18.91 -4.66
N TRP A 33 9.48 -18.99 -5.15
CA TRP A 33 9.17 -19.67 -6.41
C TRP A 33 9.65 -18.89 -7.64
N THR A 34 9.48 -17.56 -7.65
CA THR A 34 9.64 -16.75 -8.86
C THR A 34 11.03 -16.12 -8.98
N LEU A 35 11.38 -15.21 -8.07
CA LEU A 35 12.61 -14.39 -8.14
C LEU A 35 13.83 -15.19 -7.69
N LEU A 36 13.71 -15.81 -6.53
CA LEU A 36 14.85 -16.41 -5.84
C LEU A 36 15.16 -17.79 -6.39
N LYS A 37 14.15 -18.55 -6.84
CA LYS A 37 14.29 -19.97 -7.26
C LYS A 37 15.11 -20.78 -6.24
N SER A 38 14.96 -20.44 -4.97
CA SER A 38 15.65 -21.05 -3.85
C SER A 38 14.79 -20.87 -2.61
N ASP A 39 14.89 -21.83 -1.72
CA ASP A 39 14.21 -21.78 -0.43
C ASP A 39 14.89 -20.75 0.47
N SER A 40 14.25 -19.59 0.63
CA SER A 40 14.76 -18.52 1.48
C SER A 40 14.82 -18.92 2.95
N GLU A 41 13.88 -19.73 3.43
CA GLU A 41 13.83 -20.18 4.82
C GLU A 41 15.02 -21.11 5.10
N ASN A 42 15.32 -22.01 4.17
CA ASN A 42 16.51 -22.86 4.29
C ASN A 42 17.82 -22.04 4.22
N SER A 43 17.88 -21.01 3.37
CA SER A 43 19.03 -20.10 3.31
C SER A 43 19.20 -19.27 4.58
N LEU A 44 18.10 -18.83 5.19
CA LEU A 44 18.05 -18.15 6.49
C LEU A 44 18.51 -19.09 7.61
N ALA A 45 18.03 -20.33 7.64
CA ALA A 45 18.43 -21.36 8.60
C ALA A 45 19.93 -21.69 8.51
N LYS A 46 20.52 -21.59 7.32
CA LYS A 46 21.97 -21.75 7.08
C LYS A 46 22.80 -20.52 7.44
N GLY A 47 22.19 -19.44 7.95
CA GLY A 47 22.88 -18.22 8.34
C GLY A 47 23.26 -17.28 7.19
N ASN A 48 22.60 -17.39 6.02
CA ASN A 48 22.80 -16.44 4.93
C ASN A 48 22.11 -15.10 5.24
N ILE A 49 22.87 -14.17 5.81
CA ILE A 49 22.42 -12.82 6.19
C ILE A 49 21.95 -12.04 4.96
N SER A 50 22.63 -12.19 3.84
CA SER A 50 22.31 -11.50 2.57
C SER A 50 20.91 -11.89 2.09
N MET A 51 20.59 -13.17 2.14
CA MET A 51 19.25 -13.63 1.80
C MET A 51 18.19 -13.02 2.73
N GLY A 52 18.49 -12.93 4.03
CA GLY A 52 17.58 -12.34 5.02
C GLY A 52 17.31 -10.86 4.79
N ILE A 53 18.34 -10.07 4.46
CA ILE A 53 18.20 -8.64 4.13
C ILE A 53 17.30 -8.49 2.91
N PHE A 54 17.63 -9.19 1.81
CA PHE A 54 16.89 -9.06 0.56
C PHE A 54 15.45 -9.55 0.65
N ALA A 55 15.21 -10.75 1.18
CA ALA A 55 13.87 -11.28 1.35
C ALA A 55 13.04 -10.44 2.33
N GLY A 56 13.64 -10.01 3.44
CA GLY A 56 12.98 -9.13 4.41
C GLY A 56 12.56 -7.79 3.79
N THR A 57 13.43 -7.18 2.98
CA THR A 57 13.08 -5.94 2.28
C THR A 57 11.94 -6.15 1.29
N LEU A 58 11.94 -7.25 0.53
CA LEU A 58 10.84 -7.57 -0.39
C LEU A 58 9.50 -7.72 0.35
N VAL A 59 9.49 -8.35 1.52
CA VAL A 59 8.29 -8.48 2.36
C VAL A 59 7.79 -7.11 2.82
N VAL A 60 8.68 -6.26 3.36
CA VAL A 60 8.33 -4.91 3.81
C VAL A 60 7.76 -4.09 2.66
N CYS A 61 8.43 -4.10 1.50
CA CYS A 61 7.98 -3.37 0.33
C CYS A 61 6.59 -3.85 -0.12
N ASN A 62 6.34 -5.15 -0.08
CA ASN A 62 5.04 -5.69 -0.47
C ASN A 62 3.93 -5.24 0.49
N LEU A 63 4.16 -5.29 1.80
CA LEU A 63 3.22 -4.79 2.81
C LEU A 63 2.88 -3.31 2.59
N MET A 64 3.87 -2.47 2.29
CA MET A 64 3.65 -1.04 2.00
C MET A 64 2.74 -0.81 0.80
N LEU A 65 2.84 -1.66 -0.24
CA LEU A 65 2.04 -1.56 -1.45
C LEU A 65 0.64 -2.20 -1.31
N VAL A 66 0.47 -3.16 -0.41
CA VAL A 66 -0.81 -3.84 -0.15
C VAL A 66 -1.67 -3.08 0.87
N GLN A 67 -1.06 -2.33 1.80
CA GLN A 67 -1.75 -1.55 2.83
C GLN A 67 -2.96 -0.72 2.31
N PRO A 68 -2.90 -0.04 1.14
CA PRO A 68 -4.04 0.75 0.65
C PRO A 68 -5.32 -0.05 0.37
N SER A 69 -5.24 -1.38 0.26
CA SER A 69 -6.42 -2.26 0.06
C SER A 69 -7.44 -2.22 1.19
N ILE A 70 -7.04 -1.76 2.38
CA ILE A 70 -7.92 -1.67 3.53
C ILE A 70 -8.91 -0.50 3.39
N LEU A 71 -8.47 0.61 2.77
CA LEU A 71 -9.25 1.86 2.65
C LEU A 71 -10.62 1.67 1.98
N PRO A 72 -10.76 0.95 0.84
CA PRO A 72 -12.05 0.63 0.25
C PRO A 72 -13.05 0.01 1.22
N SER A 73 -12.59 -0.86 2.11
CA SER A 73 -13.45 -1.54 3.07
C SER A 73 -13.99 -0.57 4.12
N ILE A 74 -13.10 0.25 4.68
CA ILE A 74 -13.43 1.22 5.72
C ILE A 74 -14.40 2.26 5.17
N ASN A 75 -14.11 2.81 4.00
CA ASN A 75 -14.96 3.82 3.37
C ASN A 75 -16.33 3.24 3.01
N THR A 76 -16.38 2.03 2.46
CA THR A 76 -17.66 1.36 2.16
C THR A 76 -18.50 1.19 3.44
N LEU A 77 -17.87 0.70 4.51
CA LEU A 77 -18.54 0.51 5.79
C LEU A 77 -19.03 1.85 6.37
N GLN A 78 -18.19 2.89 6.31
CA GLN A 78 -18.54 4.24 6.78
C GLN A 78 -19.73 4.83 6.02
N THR A 79 -19.71 4.75 4.70
CA THR A 79 -20.81 5.25 3.84
C THR A 79 -22.11 4.50 4.12
N MET A 80 -22.05 3.18 4.30
CA MET A 80 -23.25 2.37 4.59
C MET A 80 -23.83 2.60 5.99
N LEU A 81 -22.99 2.96 6.96
CA LEU A 81 -23.40 3.29 8.34
C LEU A 81 -23.93 4.72 8.49
N THR A 82 -23.65 5.60 7.52
CA THR A 82 -24.16 6.97 7.51
C THR A 82 -25.68 6.94 7.30
N GLY A 83 -26.45 7.49 8.25
CA GLY A 83 -27.92 7.52 8.19
C GLY A 83 -28.63 6.23 8.64
N ARG A 84 -27.91 5.22 9.16
CA ARG A 84 -28.52 4.04 9.81
C ARG A 84 -28.29 4.05 11.32
N GLU A 85 -29.31 3.60 12.06
CA GLU A 85 -29.26 3.48 13.53
C GLU A 85 -28.75 2.11 14.00
N SER A 86 -28.97 1.05 13.22
CA SER A 86 -28.54 -0.32 13.54
C SER A 86 -27.40 -0.81 12.62
N MET A 87 -26.44 -1.48 13.23
CA MET A 87 -25.37 -2.18 12.53
C MET A 87 -25.86 -3.59 12.20
N ASP A 88 -26.03 -3.88 10.92
CA ASP A 88 -26.38 -5.22 10.44
C ASP A 88 -25.11 -5.97 10.01
N LEU A 89 -25.05 -7.27 10.32
CA LEU A 89 -23.95 -8.17 9.94
C LEU A 89 -23.77 -8.21 8.41
N SER A 90 -24.86 -8.05 7.66
CA SER A 90 -24.85 -7.98 6.20
C SER A 90 -23.94 -6.87 5.67
N LEU A 91 -23.88 -5.71 6.34
CA LEU A 91 -23.06 -4.58 5.91
C LEU A 91 -21.57 -4.88 6.09
N ILE A 92 -21.21 -5.51 7.21
CA ILE A 92 -19.83 -5.92 7.49
C ILE A 92 -19.37 -6.93 6.44
N LEU A 93 -20.23 -7.88 6.08
CA LEU A 93 -19.91 -8.89 5.07
C LEU A 93 -19.68 -8.28 3.67
N ILE A 94 -20.48 -7.29 3.28
CA ILE A 94 -20.32 -6.57 2.02
C ILE A 94 -19.00 -5.79 2.00
N SER A 95 -18.71 -5.03 3.06
CA SER A 95 -17.44 -4.28 3.18
C SER A 95 -16.22 -5.19 3.18
N PHE A 96 -16.33 -6.37 3.78
CA PHE A 96 -15.29 -7.40 3.73
C PHE A 96 -15.13 -8.00 2.32
N GLY A 97 -16.22 -8.15 1.56
CA GLY A 97 -16.15 -8.55 0.15
C GLY A 97 -15.36 -7.56 -0.72
N PHE A 98 -15.61 -6.26 -0.54
CA PHE A 98 -14.84 -5.21 -1.21
C PHE A 98 -13.36 -5.24 -0.80
N PHE A 99 -13.09 -5.39 0.50
CA PHE A 99 -11.72 -5.56 1.01
C PHE A 99 -10.99 -6.68 0.28
N LEU A 100 -11.60 -7.88 0.23
CA LEU A 100 -10.95 -9.06 -0.34
C LEU A 100 -10.63 -8.88 -1.83
N PHE A 101 -11.52 -8.23 -2.58
CA PHE A 101 -11.28 -7.90 -3.98
C PHE A 101 -10.08 -6.95 -4.15
N PHE A 102 -10.06 -5.83 -3.41
CA PHE A 102 -8.96 -4.87 -3.50
C PHE A 102 -7.65 -5.41 -2.94
N TYR A 103 -7.71 -6.26 -1.92
CA TYR A 103 -6.57 -6.98 -1.39
C TYR A 103 -5.93 -7.83 -2.49
N LEU A 104 -6.71 -8.65 -3.20
CA LEU A 104 -6.17 -9.45 -4.30
C LEU A 104 -5.57 -8.59 -5.43
N VAL A 105 -6.27 -7.52 -5.84
CA VAL A 105 -5.78 -6.60 -6.89
C VAL A 105 -4.47 -5.94 -6.47
N THR A 106 -4.39 -5.41 -5.26
CA THR A 106 -3.16 -4.76 -4.74
C THR A 106 -2.03 -5.74 -4.54
N THR A 107 -2.28 -6.96 -4.07
CA THR A 107 -1.25 -7.99 -3.93
C THR A 107 -0.65 -8.34 -5.29
N VAL A 108 -1.48 -8.56 -6.32
CA VAL A 108 -0.99 -8.84 -7.68
C VAL A 108 -0.20 -7.65 -8.24
N LEU A 109 -0.72 -6.43 -8.08
CA LEU A 109 -0.04 -5.21 -8.51
C LEU A 109 1.30 -5.03 -7.80
N SER A 110 1.34 -5.24 -6.49
CA SER A 110 2.52 -5.13 -5.64
C SER A 110 3.61 -6.11 -6.09
N ILE A 111 3.26 -7.39 -6.29
CA ILE A 111 4.20 -8.40 -6.80
C ILE A 111 4.71 -8.00 -8.18
N GLY A 112 3.82 -7.55 -9.09
CA GLY A 112 4.19 -7.12 -10.43
C GLY A 112 5.16 -5.95 -10.43
N VAL A 113 4.90 -4.93 -9.60
CA VAL A 113 5.77 -3.77 -9.43
C VAL A 113 7.14 -4.17 -8.89
N LEU A 114 7.20 -4.97 -7.83
CA LEU A 114 8.47 -5.39 -7.23
C LEU A 114 9.29 -6.27 -8.17
N PHE A 115 8.62 -7.15 -8.92
CA PHE A 115 9.27 -7.96 -9.94
C PHE A 115 9.83 -7.08 -11.07
N ALA A 116 9.04 -6.15 -11.59
CA ALA A 116 9.48 -5.22 -12.63
C ALA A 116 10.64 -4.33 -12.17
N ALA A 117 10.56 -3.82 -10.94
CA ALA A 117 11.58 -2.99 -10.33
C ALA A 117 12.90 -3.76 -10.16
N THR A 118 12.84 -4.98 -9.65
CA THR A 118 13.99 -5.88 -9.53
C THR A 118 14.58 -6.18 -10.91
N TRP A 119 13.74 -6.60 -11.86
CA TRP A 119 14.19 -6.97 -13.21
C TRP A 119 14.82 -5.80 -13.96
N LEU A 120 14.24 -4.60 -13.86
CA LEU A 120 14.77 -3.39 -14.48
C LEU A 120 16.16 -3.06 -13.92
N TYR A 121 16.33 -3.19 -12.60
CA TYR A 121 17.62 -2.98 -11.97
C TYR A 121 18.67 -3.99 -12.46
N LEU A 122 18.37 -5.30 -12.37
CA LEU A 122 19.28 -6.36 -12.84
C LEU A 122 19.69 -6.18 -14.32
N LYS A 123 18.76 -5.69 -15.15
CA LYS A 123 19.04 -5.41 -16.57
C LYS A 123 19.93 -4.18 -16.76
N ALA A 124 19.84 -3.20 -15.88
CA ALA A 124 20.69 -2.01 -15.91
C ALA A 124 22.12 -2.33 -15.40
N THR A 125 22.28 -3.30 -14.50
CA THR A 125 23.55 -3.70 -13.88
C THR A 125 24.11 -5.01 -14.46
N VAL A 126 24.53 -4.98 -15.74
CA VAL A 126 24.93 -6.19 -16.49
C VAL A 126 26.22 -6.86 -15.97
N ASN A 127 27.01 -6.19 -15.13
CA ASN A 127 28.36 -6.66 -14.77
C ASN A 127 28.39 -7.74 -13.68
N ILE A 128 27.31 -7.93 -12.91
CA ILE A 128 27.27 -8.86 -11.76
C ILE A 128 25.93 -9.59 -11.78
N ASP A 129 25.90 -10.87 -11.42
CA ASP A 129 24.66 -11.61 -11.17
C ASP A 129 24.27 -11.46 -9.69
N GLU A 130 23.47 -10.44 -9.38
CA GLU A 130 23.16 -10.06 -8.00
C GLU A 130 22.44 -11.17 -7.24
N ILE A 131 21.52 -11.87 -7.91
CA ILE A 131 20.76 -12.96 -7.28
C ILE A 131 21.70 -14.12 -6.93
N LYS A 132 22.66 -14.44 -7.80
CA LYS A 132 23.68 -15.46 -7.51
C LYS A 132 24.62 -15.02 -6.39
N GLU A 133 25.00 -13.76 -6.32
CA GLU A 133 25.85 -13.22 -5.25
C GLU A 133 25.12 -13.21 -3.89
N ILE A 134 23.82 -12.88 -3.85
CA ILE A 134 23.00 -12.99 -2.63
C ILE A 134 22.95 -14.45 -2.14
N LYS A 135 22.82 -15.43 -3.04
CA LYS A 135 22.86 -16.85 -2.69
C LYS A 135 24.21 -17.29 -2.10
N LYS A 136 25.30 -16.64 -2.49
CA LYS A 136 26.65 -16.84 -1.92
C LYS A 136 26.90 -16.03 -0.65
N ASN A 137 25.88 -15.40 -0.09
CA ASN A 137 25.96 -14.56 1.11
C ASN A 137 26.81 -13.28 0.92
N ASN A 138 26.75 -12.67 -0.26
CA ASN A 138 27.33 -11.35 -0.49
C ASN A 138 26.44 -10.23 0.08
N MET A 139 26.79 -9.76 1.28
CA MET A 139 25.98 -8.80 2.03
C MET A 139 25.90 -7.43 1.34
N ALA A 140 27.00 -6.98 0.73
CA ALA A 140 27.05 -5.68 0.06
C ALA A 140 26.07 -5.61 -1.11
N VAL A 141 26.05 -6.65 -1.96
CA VAL A 141 25.12 -6.75 -3.08
C VAL A 141 23.67 -6.80 -2.59
N SER A 142 23.39 -7.57 -1.53
CA SER A 142 22.06 -7.62 -0.95
C SER A 142 21.58 -6.26 -0.46
N ILE A 143 22.39 -5.54 0.32
CA ILE A 143 22.02 -4.24 0.87
C ILE A 143 21.75 -3.26 -0.27
N MET A 144 22.63 -3.21 -1.27
CA MET A 144 22.47 -2.32 -2.41
C MET A 144 21.16 -2.58 -3.16
N LEU A 145 20.91 -3.84 -3.56
CA LEU A 145 19.70 -4.21 -4.29
C LEU A 145 18.44 -3.94 -3.46
N SER A 146 18.48 -4.25 -2.16
CA SER A 146 17.37 -4.04 -1.24
C SER A 146 17.01 -2.56 -1.11
N LEU A 147 18.01 -1.68 -0.90
CA LEU A 147 17.78 -0.24 -0.79
C LEU A 147 17.25 0.37 -2.08
N VAL A 148 17.69 -0.12 -3.23
CA VAL A 148 17.17 0.33 -4.53
C VAL A 148 15.70 -0.05 -4.69
N ILE A 149 15.32 -1.29 -4.36
CA ILE A 149 13.92 -1.74 -4.41
C ILE A 149 13.06 -0.97 -3.40
N LEU A 150 13.57 -0.74 -2.19
CA LEU A 150 12.87 0.03 -1.17
C LEU A 150 12.63 1.48 -1.65
N GLY A 151 13.66 2.12 -2.22
CA GLY A 151 13.56 3.46 -2.78
C GLY A 151 12.52 3.55 -3.91
N MET A 152 12.52 2.60 -4.84
CA MET A 152 11.50 2.52 -5.89
C MET A 152 10.10 2.29 -5.30
N THR A 153 9.98 1.45 -4.28
CA THR A 153 8.70 1.18 -3.61
C THR A 153 8.14 2.44 -2.97
N LEU A 154 8.96 3.20 -2.25
CA LEU A 154 8.56 4.49 -1.67
C LEU A 154 8.09 5.48 -2.73
N PHE A 155 8.71 5.48 -3.90
CA PHE A 155 8.31 6.34 -5.01
C PHE A 155 6.97 5.92 -5.64
N ILE A 156 6.70 4.62 -5.72
CA ILE A 156 5.51 4.06 -6.37
C ILE A 156 4.31 3.99 -5.40
N GLN A 157 4.54 3.84 -4.11
CA GLN A 157 3.50 3.67 -3.09
C GLN A 157 2.41 4.74 -3.14
N PRO A 158 2.70 6.05 -3.25
CA PRO A 158 1.65 7.07 -3.34
C PRO A 158 0.78 6.89 -4.59
N SER A 159 1.37 6.49 -5.71
CA SER A 159 0.65 6.25 -6.97
C SER A 159 -0.28 5.05 -6.86
N VAL A 160 0.18 3.96 -6.24
CA VAL A 160 -0.66 2.77 -5.96
C VAL A 160 -1.80 3.13 -5.01
N SER A 161 -1.52 3.89 -3.95
CA SER A 161 -2.54 4.34 -3.00
C SER A 161 -3.64 5.15 -3.69
N ARG A 162 -3.27 6.13 -4.53
CA ARG A 162 -4.25 6.92 -5.31
C ARG A 162 -5.02 6.06 -6.31
N PHE A 163 -4.36 5.11 -6.95
CA PHE A 163 -5.02 4.20 -7.88
C PHE A 163 -6.12 3.41 -7.19
N ILE A 164 -5.84 2.81 -6.03
CA ILE A 164 -6.85 2.08 -5.24
C ILE A 164 -7.94 3.02 -4.72
N ALA A 165 -7.56 4.20 -4.23
CA ALA A 165 -8.51 5.19 -3.77
C ALA A 165 -9.47 5.66 -4.88
N SER A 166 -9.07 5.65 -6.15
CA SER A 166 -9.93 6.08 -7.28
C SER A 166 -11.16 5.19 -7.51
N PHE A 167 -11.11 3.93 -7.10
CA PHE A 167 -12.25 3.02 -7.22
C PHE A 167 -13.26 3.18 -6.09
N VAL A 168 -12.83 3.81 -4.99
CA VAL A 168 -13.68 4.14 -3.87
C VAL A 168 -14.15 5.55 -4.13
N ARG A 169 -15.46 5.77 -4.23
CA ARG A 169 -15.97 7.14 -4.32
C ARG A 169 -15.61 7.88 -3.03
N TYR A 170 -14.48 8.57 -3.03
CA TYR A 170 -14.29 9.70 -2.16
C TYR A 170 -15.33 10.71 -2.62
N ASP A 171 -16.33 10.95 -1.78
CA ASP A 171 -17.16 12.12 -1.96
C ASP A 171 -16.20 13.31 -2.12
N LEU A 172 -16.34 14.03 -3.24
CA LEU A 172 -15.58 15.21 -3.61
C LEU A 172 -15.92 16.40 -2.69
N SER A 173 -16.41 16.14 -1.48
CA SER A 173 -16.91 17.11 -0.51
C SER A 173 -15.80 17.93 0.15
N LEU A 174 -14.54 17.56 -0.02
CA LEU A 174 -13.40 18.42 0.35
C LEU A 174 -13.07 19.49 -0.70
N VAL A 175 -13.40 19.26 -1.98
CA VAL A 175 -13.23 20.27 -3.04
C VAL A 175 -14.41 21.25 -3.03
N LYS A 176 -15.62 20.76 -2.73
CA LYS A 176 -16.82 21.61 -2.65
C LYS A 176 -16.76 22.63 -1.50
N ASN A 177 -16.18 22.25 -0.35
CA ASN A 177 -16.01 23.17 0.78
C ASN A 177 -15.00 24.30 0.51
N SER A 178 -13.97 24.08 -0.31
CA SER A 178 -13.02 25.14 -0.67
C SER A 178 -13.60 26.17 -1.64
N ASP A 179 -14.56 25.78 -2.47
CA ASP A 179 -15.23 26.70 -3.40
C ASP A 179 -16.31 27.53 -2.70
N GLU A 180 -17.01 26.97 -1.70
CA GLU A 180 -18.00 27.71 -0.90
C GLU A 180 -17.34 28.77 0.01
N LEU A 181 -16.15 28.49 0.56
CA LEU A 181 -15.39 29.46 1.36
C LEU A 181 -14.87 30.66 0.53
N ARG A 182 -14.54 30.44 -0.75
CA ARG A 182 -14.08 31.53 -1.65
C ARG A 182 -15.21 32.39 -2.21
N GLN A 183 -16.45 31.88 -2.26
CA GLN A 183 -17.61 32.67 -2.70
C GLN A 183 -18.18 33.56 -1.58
N GLY A 184 -17.82 33.30 -0.31
CA GLY A 184 -18.23 34.12 0.83
C GLY A 184 -17.32 35.33 1.11
N GLU A 185 -16.10 35.37 0.57
CA GLU A 185 -15.22 36.55 0.68
C GLU A 185 -15.58 37.56 -0.41
N VAL A 186 -16.59 38.39 -0.10
CA VAL A 186 -16.84 39.63 -0.85
C VAL A 186 -15.58 40.49 -0.77
N ALA A 187 -14.93 40.74 -1.91
CA ALA A 187 -13.82 41.66 -2.00
C ALA A 187 -14.23 43.01 -1.36
N PRO A 188 -13.35 43.65 -0.56
CA PRO A 188 -13.67 44.94 0.03
C PRO A 188 -14.02 45.94 -1.08
N PRO A 189 -15.01 46.82 -0.87
CA PRO A 189 -15.45 47.74 -1.89
C PRO A 189 -14.26 48.60 -2.34
N MET A 190 -13.95 48.55 -3.63
CA MET A 190 -12.94 49.39 -4.25
C MET A 190 -13.37 50.85 -4.07
N GLU A 191 -12.66 51.57 -3.21
CA GLU A 191 -12.81 53.01 -3.06
C GLU A 191 -12.52 53.66 -4.42
N LYS A 192 -13.56 54.24 -5.04
CA LYS A 192 -13.43 54.93 -6.32
C LYS A 192 -12.54 56.15 -6.09
N ILE A 193 -11.29 56.06 -6.52
CA ILE A 193 -10.41 57.21 -6.64
C ILE A 193 -11.05 58.16 -7.66
N ASN A 194 -11.62 59.26 -7.18
CA ASN A 194 -12.16 60.32 -8.02
C ASN A 194 -10.97 61.12 -8.61
N PRO A 195 -10.86 61.28 -9.94
CA PRO A 195 -9.87 62.18 -10.50
C PRO A 195 -10.40 63.62 -10.40
N GLU A 196 -9.75 64.44 -9.59
CA GLU A 196 -9.71 65.90 -9.76
C GLU A 196 -8.29 66.31 -10.18
#